data_AF-A0A843LTH9-F1
#
_entry.id   AF-A0A843LTH9-F1
#
_cell.length_a   1.000
_cell.length_b   1.000
_cell.length_c   1.000
_cell.angle_alpha   90.00
_cell.angle_beta   90.00
_cell.angle_gamma   90.00
#
_symmetry.space_group_name_H-M   'P 1'
#
loop_
_entity.id
_entity.type
_entity.pdbx_description
1 polymer ?
#
loop_
_entity_poly.entity_id
_entity_poly.type
_entity_poly.pdbx_seq_one_letter_code
_entity_poly.pdbx_strand_id
1 'polypeptide(L)'
;DVASGYFMSQYKINKVVNGADRIAKGGVVNKIGSLMVALAAKHFHVPFYVAAPLSTFDMDASVFDTEIEERDGDEVRYYGGCRICPKGTEVINPAFDIVPKELITGIITENGIINPI
;
A
#
# COMPACT_ATOMS: atom_id res chain seq x y z
N ASP A 1 -11.32 3.58 0.02
CA ASP A 1 -10.27 3.70 1.05
C ASP A 1 -10.84 3.69 2.47
N VAL A 2 -11.57 4.72 2.89
CA VAL A 2 -11.99 4.87 4.31
C VAL A 2 -12.98 3.81 4.82
N ALA A 3 -13.69 3.10 3.93
CA ALA A 3 -14.63 2.06 4.32
C ALA A 3 -13.99 0.67 4.53
N SER A 4 -12.72 0.48 4.17
CA SER A 4 -12.06 -0.84 4.22
C SER A 4 -12.08 -1.44 5.62
N GLY A 5 -11.70 -0.66 6.64
CA GLY A 5 -11.75 -1.09 8.03
C GLY A 5 -13.17 -1.40 8.53
N TYR A 6 -14.18 -0.67 8.05
CA TYR A 6 -15.58 -0.96 8.38
C TYR A 6 -16.00 -2.33 7.85
N PHE A 7 -15.72 -2.65 6.59
CA PHE A 7 -16.10 -3.96 6.05
C PHE A 7 -15.32 -5.12 6.69
N MET A 8 -14.05 -4.89 7.06
CA MET A 8 -13.26 -5.86 7.84
C MET A 8 -13.87 -6.09 9.24
N SER A 9 -14.31 -5.04 9.94
CA SER A 9 -14.93 -5.17 11.26
C SER A 9 -16.27 -5.91 11.24
N GLN A 10 -16.96 -5.88 10.10
CA GLN A 10 -18.20 -6.63 9.88
C GLN A 10 -17.96 -8.07 9.43
N TYR A 11 -16.71 -8.56 9.44
CA TYR A 11 -16.31 -9.88 8.96
C TYR A 11 -16.71 -10.15 7.50
N LYS A 12 -16.88 -9.08 6.70
CA LYS A 12 -17.28 -9.18 5.28
C LYS A 12 -16.10 -9.38 4.34
N ILE A 13 -14.88 -9.31 4.86
CA ILE A 13 -13.63 -9.45 4.10
C ILE A 13 -12.87 -10.65 4.64
N ASN A 14 -12.56 -11.62 3.78
CA ASN A 14 -11.84 -12.83 4.19
C ASN A 14 -10.33 -12.74 3.97
N LYS A 15 -9.88 -11.95 2.99
CA LYS A 15 -8.46 -11.74 2.63
C LYS A 15 -8.30 -10.37 1.97
N VAL A 16 -7.12 -9.79 2.09
CA VAL A 16 -6.65 -8.68 1.26
C VAL A 16 -5.57 -9.20 0.33
N VAL A 17 -5.63 -8.81 -0.94
CA VAL A 17 -4.54 -9.03 -1.91
C VAL A 17 -4.18 -7.68 -2.49
N ASN A 18 -2.95 -7.24 -2.25
CA ASN A 18 -2.41 -5.98 -2.72
C ASN A 18 -1.36 -6.22 -3.81
N GLY A 19 -1.11 -5.21 -4.64
CA GLY A 19 0.05 -5.19 -5.53
C GLY A 19 1.33 -4.79 -4.79
N ALA A 20 2.41 -4.64 -5.56
CA ALA A 20 3.64 -3.98 -5.14
C ALA A 20 4.26 -3.22 -6.31
N ASP A 21 4.80 -2.04 -6.02
CA ASP A 21 5.67 -1.30 -6.93
C ASP A 21 7.15 -1.65 -6.69
N ARG A 22 7.52 -1.97 -5.44
CA ARG A 22 8.83 -2.50 -5.05
C ARG A 22 8.70 -3.40 -3.83
N ILE A 23 9.43 -4.51 -3.83
CA ILE A 23 9.60 -5.36 -2.65
C ILE A 23 11.08 -5.32 -2.27
N ALA A 24 11.40 -4.95 -1.02
CA ALA A 24 12.77 -4.85 -0.56
C ALA A 24 12.89 -5.41 0.87
N LYS A 25 14.10 -5.49 1.42
CA LYS A 25 14.29 -6.04 2.77
C LYS A 25 13.46 -5.26 3.78
N GLY A 26 12.56 -5.96 4.48
CA GLY A 26 11.75 -5.39 5.55
C GLY A 26 10.31 -5.05 5.15
N GLY A 27 9.93 -5.13 3.88
CA GLY A 27 8.55 -4.84 3.48
C GLY A 27 8.34 -4.54 2.00
N VAL A 28 7.25 -3.83 1.73
CA VAL A 28 6.75 -3.55 0.38
C VAL A 28 6.42 -2.07 0.24
N VAL A 29 6.77 -1.48 -0.90
CA VAL A 29 6.30 -0.16 -1.32
C VAL A 29 5.16 -0.37 -2.31
N ASN A 30 4.03 0.27 -2.06
CA ASN A 30 2.88 0.25 -2.97
C ASN A 30 2.08 1.54 -2.86
N LYS A 31 1.10 1.74 -3.73
CA LYS A 31 0.19 2.90 -3.75
C LYS A 31 -0.25 3.33 -2.35
N ILE A 32 -0.19 4.65 -2.08
CA ILE A 32 -0.59 5.28 -0.82
C ILE A 32 -1.96 4.75 -0.36
N GLY A 33 -2.07 4.42 0.93
CA GLY A 33 -3.22 3.77 1.55
C GLY A 33 -3.01 2.28 1.81
N SER A 34 -2.00 1.65 1.21
CA SER A 34 -1.70 0.23 1.45
C SER A 34 -1.36 -0.06 2.90
N LEU A 35 -0.57 0.81 3.55
CA LEU A 35 -0.25 0.71 4.98
C LEU A 35 -1.51 0.73 5.86
N MET A 36 -2.43 1.64 5.58
CA MET A 36 -3.68 1.77 6.35
C MET A 36 -4.56 0.53 6.20
N VAL A 37 -4.65 -0.03 4.99
CA VAL A 37 -5.38 -1.29 4.74
C VAL A 37 -4.71 -2.45 5.47
N ALA A 38 -3.38 -2.54 5.45
CA ALA A 38 -2.63 -3.59 6.14
C ALA A 38 -2.78 -3.52 7.67
N LEU A 39 -2.76 -2.30 8.25
CA LEU A 39 -3.02 -2.09 9.68
C LEU A 39 -4.43 -2.53 10.07
N ALA A 40 -5.45 -2.15 9.29
CA ALA A 40 -6.82 -2.58 9.53
C ALA A 40 -6.97 -4.11 9.40
N ALA A 41 -6.33 -4.70 8.38
CA ALA A 41 -6.35 -6.14 8.16
C ALA A 41 -5.74 -6.89 9.36
N LYS A 42 -4.57 -6.43 9.85
CA LYS A 42 -3.94 -6.99 11.06
C LYS A 42 -4.84 -6.88 12.28
N HIS A 43 -5.46 -5.73 12.51
CA HIS A 43 -6.34 -5.51 13.66
C HIS A 43 -7.56 -6.43 13.66
N PHE A 44 -8.19 -6.64 12.49
CA PHE A 44 -9.36 -7.52 12.36
C PHE A 44 -9.01 -8.96 11.96
N HIS A 45 -7.75 -9.36 12.09
CA HIS A 45 -7.26 -10.71 11.78
C HIS A 45 -7.58 -11.19 10.35
N VAL A 46 -7.61 -10.27 9.39
CA VAL A 46 -7.74 -10.56 7.97
C VAL A 46 -6.33 -10.73 7.39
N PRO A 47 -6.02 -11.87 6.74
CA PRO A 47 -4.71 -12.08 6.15
C PRO A 47 -4.49 -11.14 4.96
N PHE A 48 -3.31 -10.51 4.93
CA PHE A 48 -2.90 -9.53 3.93
C PHE A 48 -1.80 -10.11 3.05
N TYR A 49 -2.12 -10.38 1.80
CA TYR A 49 -1.17 -10.89 0.81
C TYR A 49 -0.70 -9.77 -0.12
N VAL A 50 0.54 -9.88 -0.56
CA VAL A 50 1.07 -9.07 -1.66
C VAL A 50 1.24 -9.99 -2.87
N ALA A 51 0.79 -9.58 -4.05
CA ALA A 51 0.98 -10.30 -5.30
C ALA A 51 1.88 -9.47 -6.23
N ALA A 52 3.07 -10.00 -6.53
CA ALA A 52 4.03 -9.31 -7.39
C ALA A 52 4.97 -10.31 -8.07
N PRO A 53 5.41 -10.04 -9.31
CA PRO A 53 6.41 -10.86 -10.00
C PRO A 53 7.79 -10.74 -9.35
N LEU A 54 8.68 -11.71 -9.59
CA LEU A 54 10.05 -11.65 -9.09
C LEU A 54 10.84 -10.42 -9.57
N SER A 55 10.46 -9.84 -10.71
CA SER A 55 11.07 -8.59 -11.23
C SER A 55 10.82 -7.36 -10.34
N THR A 56 9.87 -7.43 -9.40
CA THR A 56 9.56 -6.33 -8.47
C THR A 56 10.47 -6.34 -7.23
N PHE A 57 11.28 -7.38 -7.02
CA PHE A 57 12.15 -7.52 -5.86
C PHE A 57 13.47 -6.79 -6.05
N ASP A 58 13.82 -5.96 -5.06
CA ASP A 58 15.06 -5.22 -4.89
C ASP A 58 15.70 -5.67 -3.57
N MET A 59 16.37 -6.82 -3.60
CA MET A 59 16.89 -7.48 -2.40
C MET A 59 18.19 -6.87 -1.88
N ASP A 60 18.78 -5.92 -2.60
CA ASP A 60 20.00 -5.24 -2.20
C ASP A 60 19.72 -4.03 -1.31
N ALA A 61 18.50 -3.48 -1.36
CA ALA A 61 18.06 -2.33 -0.58
C ALA A 61 17.21 -2.69 0.66
N SER A 62 17.19 -1.76 1.62
CA SER A 62 16.18 -1.72 2.68
C SER A 62 14.94 -1.01 2.15
N VAL A 63 13.75 -1.52 2.48
CA VAL A 63 12.50 -0.84 2.11
C VAL A 63 12.39 0.55 2.74
N PHE A 64 12.96 0.73 3.93
CA PHE A 64 12.89 1.98 4.70
C PHE A 64 13.76 3.11 4.14
N ASP A 65 14.68 2.78 3.23
CA ASP A 65 15.50 3.76 2.52
C ASP A 65 14.82 4.23 1.22
N THR A 66 13.58 3.79 0.95
CA THR A 66 12.84 4.20 -0.26
C THR A 66 12.40 5.65 -0.14
N GLU A 67 12.87 6.50 -1.06
CA GLU A 67 12.30 7.83 -1.27
C GLU A 67 10.90 7.71 -1.89
N ILE A 68 9.90 8.29 -1.21
CA ILE A 68 8.52 8.27 -1.67
C ILE A 68 8.31 9.40 -2.68
N GLU A 69 7.86 9.05 -3.88
CA GLU A 69 7.48 10.02 -4.91
C GLU A 69 6.40 10.97 -4.37
N GLU A 70 6.70 12.27 -4.34
CA GLU A 70 5.69 13.31 -4.15
C GLU A 70 5.24 13.83 -5.52
N ARG A 71 3.94 13.70 -5.79
CA ARG A 71 3.34 14.10 -7.06
C ARG A 71 2.79 15.52 -6.97
N ASP A 72 2.43 16.07 -8.13
CA ASP A 72 1.79 17.38 -8.19
C ASP A 72 0.54 17.42 -7.29
N GLY A 73 0.47 18.43 -6.42
CA GLY A 73 -0.68 18.64 -5.55
C GLY A 73 -1.98 18.88 -6.31
N ASP A 74 -1.93 19.27 -7.58
CA ASP A 74 -3.12 19.45 -8.41
C ASP A 74 -3.89 18.14 -8.67
N GLU A 75 -3.25 16.98 -8.56
CA GLU A 75 -3.95 15.68 -8.58
C GLU A 75 -4.92 15.50 -7.40
N VAL A 76 -4.73 16.25 -6.31
CA VAL A 76 -5.63 16.30 -5.15
C VAL A 76 -6.55 17.53 -5.20
N ARG A 77 -6.04 18.68 -5.68
CA ARG A 77 -6.86 19.91 -5.77
C ARG A 77 -7.95 19.81 -6.84
N TYR A 78 -7.77 18.95 -7.84
CA TYR A 78 -8.71 18.78 -8.95
C TYR A 78 -9.18 17.33 -9.10
N TYR A 79 -10.44 17.18 -9.48
CA TYR A 79 -11.02 15.91 -9.91
C TYR A 79 -11.92 16.14 -11.11
N GLY A 80 -11.74 15.36 -12.19
CA GLY A 80 -12.52 15.53 -13.42
C GLY A 80 -12.41 16.91 -14.06
N GLY A 81 -11.26 17.60 -13.90
CA GLY A 81 -11.03 18.96 -14.39
C GLY A 81 -11.62 20.07 -13.50
N CYS A 82 -12.34 19.73 -12.43
CA CYS A 82 -12.94 20.67 -11.50
C CYS A 82 -12.10 20.79 -10.22
N ARG A 83 -11.88 22.02 -9.74
CA ARG A 83 -11.23 22.24 -8.44
C ARG A 83 -12.19 21.85 -7.32
N ILE A 84 -11.71 21.01 -6.39
CA ILE A 84 -12.50 20.46 -5.27
C ILE A 84 -12.09 21.02 -3.90
N CYS A 85 -11.15 21.96 -3.85
CA CYS A 85 -10.70 22.63 -2.63
C CYS A 85 -10.67 24.16 -2.79
N PRO A 86 -10.58 24.94 -1.70
CA PRO A 86 -10.35 26.39 -1.78
C PRO A 86 -9.09 26.76 -2.60
N LYS A 87 -9.02 28.02 -3.06
CA LYS A 87 -7.80 28.56 -3.68
C LYS A 87 -6.71 28.73 -2.63
N GLY A 88 -5.46 28.45 -3.00
CA GLY A 88 -4.31 28.55 -2.10
C GLY A 88 -4.14 27.39 -1.13
N THR A 89 -4.98 26.35 -1.17
CA THR A 89 -4.80 25.15 -0.34
C THR A 89 -3.46 24.47 -0.64
N GLU A 90 -2.60 24.41 0.37
CA GLU A 90 -1.38 23.60 0.36
C GLU A 90 -1.75 22.11 0.39
N VAL A 91 -0.98 21.30 -0.32
CA VAL A 91 -1.25 19.85 -0.50
C VAL A 91 0.05 19.10 -0.34
N ILE A 92 -0.03 17.96 0.35
CA ILE A 92 1.01 16.92 0.36
C ILE A 92 0.41 15.73 -0.41
N ASN A 93 1.11 15.23 -1.41
CA ASN A 93 0.60 14.17 -2.29
C ASN A 93 1.64 13.05 -2.50
N PRO A 94 1.89 12.22 -1.47
CA PRO A 94 2.77 11.07 -1.61
C PRO A 94 2.05 9.99 -2.45
N ALA A 95 2.74 9.48 -3.47
CA ALA A 95 2.17 8.49 -4.39
C ALA A 95 2.15 7.07 -3.83
N PHE A 96 2.97 6.79 -2.82
CA PHE A 96 3.20 5.46 -2.27
C PHE A 96 3.31 5.51 -0.75
N ASP A 97 3.18 4.35 -0.10
CA ASP A 97 3.59 4.13 1.28
C ASP A 97 4.34 2.80 1.43
N ILE A 98 4.92 2.61 2.61
CA ILE A 98 5.64 1.38 2.97
C ILE A 98 4.73 0.53 3.87
N VAL A 99 4.57 -0.74 3.49
CA VAL A 99 3.94 -1.79 4.30
C VAL A 99 5.06 -2.66 4.90
N PRO A 100 5.32 -2.56 6.21
CA PRO A 100 6.29 -3.42 6.89
C PRO A 100 5.91 -4.90 6.84
N LYS A 101 6.91 -5.78 6.77
CA LYS A 101 6.72 -7.22 6.59
C LYS A 101 5.87 -7.90 7.68
N GLU A 102 5.86 -7.37 8.89
CA GLU A 102 5.06 -7.88 10.02
C GLU A 102 3.54 -7.63 9.88
N LEU A 103 3.13 -6.90 8.84
CA LEU A 103 1.73 -6.75 8.44
C LEU A 103 1.36 -7.69 7.29
N ILE A 104 2.33 -8.35 6.65
CA ILE A 104 2.15 -9.17 5.46
C ILE A 104 2.07 -10.64 5.88
N THR A 105 1.07 -11.35 5.35
CA THR A 105 0.87 -12.79 5.57
C THR A 105 1.72 -13.63 4.63
N GLY A 106 1.85 -13.22 3.38
CA GLY A 106 2.69 -13.90 2.38
C GLY A 106 2.76 -13.12 1.08
N ILE A 107 3.76 -13.43 0.26
CA ILE A 107 3.98 -12.81 -1.04
C ILE A 107 3.74 -13.87 -2.12
N ILE A 108 2.80 -13.60 -3.03
CA ILE A 108 2.41 -14.44 -4.15
C ILE A 108 3.25 -14.04 -5.35
N THR A 109 3.96 -15.01 -5.92
CA THR A 109 4.82 -14.86 -7.11
C THR A 109 4.43 -15.89 -8.16
N GLU A 110 5.03 -15.79 -9.35
CA GLU A 110 4.94 -16.81 -10.39
C GLU A 110 5.48 -18.19 -9.95
N ASN A 111 6.31 -18.24 -8.90
CA ASN A 111 6.87 -19.48 -8.34
C ASN A 111 6.12 -19.99 -7.10
N GLY A 112 4.97 -19.39 -6.78
CA GLY A 112 4.16 -19.74 -5.61
C GLY A 112 4.24 -18.71 -4.49
N ILE A 113 3.86 -19.14 -3.28
CA ILE A 113 3.74 -18.25 -2.11
C ILE A 113 4.99 -18.36 -1.25
N ILE A 114 5.62 -17.23 -0.97
CA ILE A 114 6.80 -17.13 -0.11
C ILE A 114 6.48 -16.34 1.17
N ASN A 115 7.32 -16.54 2.19
CA ASN A 115 7.24 -15.75 3.41
C ASN A 115 7.64 -14.29 3.15
N PRO A 116 7.08 -13.32 3.92
CA PRO A 116 7.51 -11.93 3.88
C PRO A 116 9.01 -11.80 4.20
N ILE A 117 9.71 -10.90 3.49
CA ILE A 117 11.18 -10.75 3.55
C ILE A 117 11.59 -9.46 4.27
#